data_AF-A0A8W8KBZ9-F1
#
_entry.id   AF-A0A8W8KBZ9-F1
#
_cell.length_a   1.000
_cell.length_b   1.000
_cell.length_c   1.000
_cell.angle_alpha   90.00
_cell.angle_beta   90.00
_cell.angle_gamma   90.00
#
_symmetry.space_group_name_H-M   'P 1'
#
loop_
_entity.id
_entity.type
_entity.pdbx_description
1 polymer ?
#
loop_
_entity_poly.entity_id
_entity_poly.type
_entity_poly.pdbx_seq_one_letter_code
_entity_poly.pdbx_strand_id
1 'polypeptide(L)'
;MSYPTEAKQLVVDEAAAVGILQHLDKNELQNLLDDSDKLDSLIQDLQQVKNIQTDREMMLARNKSMADFNLSLQNRLENLKSEVARGYEDANKLKIDLAQDKSKIDSHPNRLLPDTALALLQTAAASSEESSEQFAEQFCDNKISVDSFLENYLPVRTVAHLRQVKVKKMRELMNSGLSRTVAPNPPSTNSYSCPTGLSNLPYPTGNFSMPQPAMYPR
;
A
#
# COMPACT_ATOMS: atom_id res chain seq x y z
N MET A 1 -28.44 -13.08 -1.36
CA MET A 1 -29.71 -12.68 -0.72
C MET A 1 -30.76 -12.59 -1.80
N SER A 2 -31.78 -13.46 -1.73
CA SER A 2 -32.85 -13.51 -2.72
C SER A 2 -33.82 -12.37 -2.46
N TYR A 3 -33.98 -11.47 -3.43
CA TYR A 3 -35.07 -10.50 -3.44
C TYR A 3 -36.32 -11.25 -3.93
N PRO A 4 -37.38 -11.40 -3.12
CA PRO A 4 -38.63 -11.90 -3.63
C PRO A 4 -39.26 -10.79 -4.47
N THR A 5 -38.92 -10.74 -5.75
CA THR A 5 -39.58 -9.92 -6.76
C THR A 5 -40.80 -10.69 -7.27
N GLU A 6 -41.73 -11.01 -6.39
CA GLU A 6 -43.09 -11.38 -6.80
C GLU A 6 -43.98 -10.28 -6.27
N ALA A 7 -44.32 -9.34 -7.16
CA ALA A 7 -45.48 -8.50 -6.95
C ALA A 7 -46.68 -9.44 -6.87
N LYS A 8 -47.13 -9.78 -5.65
CA LYS A 8 -48.40 -10.49 -5.45
C LYS A 8 -49.45 -9.67 -6.20
N GLN A 9 -49.97 -10.24 -7.28
CA GLN A 9 -51.07 -9.67 -8.02
C GLN A 9 -52.24 -9.54 -7.03
N LEU A 10 -52.74 -8.32 -6.82
CA LEU A 10 -53.88 -8.05 -5.95
C LEU A 10 -55.14 -8.64 -6.61
N VAL A 11 -55.43 -9.90 -6.31
CA VAL A 11 -56.69 -10.55 -6.69
C VAL A 11 -57.71 -10.17 -5.62
N VAL A 12 -58.59 -9.23 -5.93
CA VAL A 12 -59.69 -8.81 -5.04
C VAL A 12 -60.63 -9.99 -4.85
N ASP A 13 -60.86 -10.40 -3.61
CA ASP A 13 -61.82 -11.47 -3.30
C ASP A 13 -63.22 -10.87 -3.18
N GLU A 14 -63.85 -10.65 -4.34
CA GLU A 14 -65.19 -10.07 -4.46
C GLU A 14 -66.25 -10.95 -3.77
N ALA A 15 -66.03 -12.26 -3.67
CA ALA A 15 -66.99 -13.20 -3.08
C ALA A 15 -67.15 -12.99 -1.57
N ALA A 16 -66.07 -12.70 -0.86
CA ALA A 16 -66.11 -12.42 0.57
C ALA A 16 -66.86 -11.11 0.88
N ALA A 17 -66.64 -10.07 0.07
CA ALA A 17 -67.34 -8.79 0.21
C ALA A 17 -68.84 -8.92 -0.10
N VAL A 18 -69.19 -9.63 -1.19
CA VAL A 18 -70.58 -9.87 -1.58
C VAL A 18 -71.31 -10.78 -0.57
N GLY A 19 -70.61 -11.75 0.01
CA GLY A 19 -71.18 -12.62 1.06
C GLY A 19 -71.60 -11.86 2.31
N ILE A 20 -70.85 -10.82 2.70
CA ILE A 20 -71.24 -9.95 3.82
C ILE A 20 -72.48 -9.13 3.44
N LEU A 21 -72.51 -8.56 2.23
CA LEU A 21 -73.63 -7.74 1.74
C LEU A 21 -74.94 -8.51 1.58
N GLN A 22 -74.89 -9.83 1.34
CA GLN A 22 -76.09 -10.68 1.19
C GLN A 22 -76.91 -10.84 2.48
N HIS A 23 -76.32 -10.55 3.64
CA HIS A 23 -76.99 -10.69 4.94
C HIS A 23 -77.57 -9.37 5.47
N LEU A 24 -77.47 -8.27 4.73
CA LEU A 24 -78.02 -6.96 5.12
C LEU A 24 -79.41 -6.73 4.53
N ASP A 25 -80.28 -6.08 5.31
CA ASP A 25 -81.62 -5.69 4.87
C ASP A 25 -81.60 -4.45 3.96
N LYS A 26 -82.67 -4.23 3.20
CA LYS A 26 -82.79 -3.11 2.24
C LYS A 26 -82.51 -1.74 2.87
N ASN A 27 -82.96 -1.51 4.10
CA ASN A 27 -82.73 -0.24 4.80
C ASN A 27 -81.25 -0.07 5.23
N GLU A 28 -80.59 -1.18 5.56
CA GLU A 28 -79.17 -1.18 5.96
C GLU A 28 -78.28 -1.00 4.73
N LEU A 29 -78.59 -1.66 3.61
CA LEU A 29 -77.93 -1.44 2.31
C LEU A 29 -78.09 0.00 1.82
N GLN A 30 -79.28 0.60 1.98
CA GLN A 30 -79.51 2.01 1.63
C GLN A 30 -78.68 2.95 2.52
N ASN A 31 -78.64 2.68 3.83
CA ASN A 31 -77.81 3.45 4.78
C ASN A 31 -76.31 3.30 4.51
N LEU A 32 -75.87 2.14 4.01
CA LEU A 32 -74.48 1.89 3.61
C LEU A 32 -74.13 2.57 2.28
N LEU A 33 -75.11 2.75 1.39
CA LEU A 33 -74.95 3.50 0.14
C LEU A 33 -74.94 5.02 0.38
N ASP A 34 -75.74 5.49 1.34
CA ASP A 34 -75.89 6.92 1.65
C ASP A 34 -74.75 7.44 2.56
N ASP A 35 -74.02 6.55 3.25
CA ASP A 35 -72.92 6.88 4.17
C ASP A 35 -71.61 6.20 3.75
N SER A 36 -70.72 6.97 3.11
CA SER A 36 -69.42 6.48 2.62
C SER A 36 -68.51 5.99 3.74
N ASP A 37 -68.59 6.57 4.94
CA ASP A 37 -67.71 6.23 6.05
C ASP A 37 -68.04 4.83 6.60
N LYS A 38 -69.32 4.44 6.57
CA LYS A 38 -69.78 3.09 6.91
C LYS A 38 -69.32 2.05 5.88
N LEU A 39 -69.32 2.43 4.61
CA LEU A 39 -68.84 1.58 3.52
C LEU A 39 -67.31 1.41 3.62
N ASP A 40 -66.56 2.48 3.87
CA ASP A 40 -65.10 2.44 4.05
C ASP A 40 -64.69 1.60 5.27
N SER A 41 -65.42 1.72 6.38
CA SER A 41 -65.18 0.90 7.57
C SER A 41 -65.48 -0.58 7.33
N LEU A 42 -66.54 -0.91 6.57
CA LEU A 42 -66.80 -2.29 6.14
C LEU A 42 -65.66 -2.83 5.25
N ILE A 43 -65.16 -2.03 4.30
CA ILE A 43 -64.03 -2.40 3.45
C ILE A 43 -62.77 -2.62 4.29
N GLN A 44 -62.50 -1.76 5.26
CA GLN A 44 -61.34 -1.86 6.14
C GLN A 44 -61.42 -3.09 7.07
N ASP A 45 -62.63 -3.56 7.35
CA ASP A 45 -62.86 -4.77 8.13
C ASP A 45 -62.69 -6.08 7.35
N LEU A 46 -62.71 -6.02 6.02
CA LEU A 46 -62.45 -7.19 5.17
C LEU A 46 -61.08 -7.80 5.49
N GLN A 47 -61.06 -9.12 5.67
CA GLN A 47 -59.84 -9.86 6.01
C GLN A 47 -58.73 -9.65 4.98
N GLN A 48 -59.10 -9.48 3.70
CA GLN A 48 -58.16 -9.15 2.64
C GLN A 48 -57.44 -7.81 2.88
N VAL A 49 -58.18 -6.76 3.23
CA VAL A 49 -57.62 -5.42 3.46
C VAL A 49 -56.73 -5.43 4.70
N LYS A 50 -57.14 -6.12 5.77
CA LYS A 50 -56.32 -6.34 6.96
C LYS A 50 -55.01 -7.07 6.64
N ASN A 51 -55.06 -8.15 5.85
CA ASN A 51 -53.87 -8.89 5.44
C ASN A 51 -52.91 -8.03 4.60
N ILE A 52 -53.44 -7.18 3.72
CA ILE A 52 -52.62 -6.23 2.93
C ILE A 52 -51.98 -5.19 3.84
N GLN A 53 -52.72 -4.66 4.82
CA GLN A 53 -52.19 -3.72 5.80
C GLN A 53 -51.05 -4.35 6.61
N THR A 54 -51.21 -5.59 7.07
CA THR A 54 -50.16 -6.31 7.80
C THR A 54 -48.94 -6.62 6.93
N ASP A 55 -49.15 -7.04 5.67
CA ASP A 55 -48.05 -7.29 4.73
C ASP A 55 -47.28 -5.98 4.44
N ARG A 56 -47.99 -4.86 4.31
CA ARG A 56 -47.41 -3.52 4.15
C ARG A 56 -46.57 -3.14 5.37
N GLU A 57 -47.11 -3.29 6.58
CA GLU A 57 -46.40 -2.98 7.82
C GLU A 57 -45.15 -3.86 7.99
N MET A 58 -45.25 -5.15 7.68
CA MET A 58 -44.12 -6.07 7.70
C MET A 58 -43.04 -5.67 6.68
N MET A 59 -43.43 -5.28 5.47
CA MET A 59 -42.48 -4.80 4.45
C MET A 59 -41.82 -3.48 4.86
N LEU A 60 -42.57 -2.54 5.46
CA LEU A 60 -42.01 -1.29 5.97
C LEU A 60 -41.02 -1.55 7.11
N ALA A 61 -41.37 -2.41 8.07
CA ALA A 61 -40.49 -2.78 9.17
C ALA A 61 -39.21 -3.45 8.66
N ARG A 62 -39.32 -4.34 7.67
CA ARG A 62 -38.17 -4.99 7.02
C ARG A 62 -37.30 -3.98 6.28
N ASN A 63 -37.89 -3.11 5.46
CA ASN A 63 -37.15 -2.10 4.72
C ASN A 63 -36.41 -1.16 5.67
N LYS A 64 -37.07 -0.70 6.74
CA LYS A 64 -36.47 0.12 7.78
C LYS A 64 -35.29 -0.58 8.45
N SER A 65 -35.47 -1.84 8.87
CA SER A 65 -34.39 -2.63 9.47
C SER A 65 -33.19 -2.82 8.53
N MET A 66 -33.45 -3.01 7.23
CA MET A 66 -32.40 -3.12 6.23
C MET A 66 -31.69 -1.78 6.00
N ALA A 67 -32.43 -0.67 5.96
CA ALA A 67 -31.86 0.67 5.83
C ALA A 67 -30.97 1.01 7.03
N ASP A 68 -31.44 0.73 8.25
CA ASP A 68 -30.68 0.93 9.48
C ASP A 68 -29.41 0.09 9.50
N PHE A 69 -29.49 -1.18 9.08
CA PHE A 69 -28.31 -2.04 8.94
C PHE A 69 -27.34 -1.51 7.89
N ASN A 70 -27.82 -1.11 6.72
CA ASN A 70 -26.99 -0.55 5.65
C ASN A 70 -26.28 0.74 6.09
N LEU A 71 -26.97 1.62 6.81
CA LEU A 71 -26.39 2.84 7.37
C LEU A 71 -25.28 2.52 8.39
N SER A 72 -25.50 1.52 9.25
CA SER A 72 -24.48 1.08 10.21
C SER A 72 -23.22 0.53 9.51
N LEU A 73 -23.40 -0.21 8.41
CA LEU A 73 -22.31 -0.76 7.63
C LEU A 73 -21.56 0.34 6.86
N GLN A 74 -22.28 1.30 6.31
CA GLN A 74 -21.69 2.44 5.61
C GLN A 74 -20.76 3.24 6.51
N ASN A 75 -21.18 3.55 7.74
CA ASN A 75 -20.34 4.26 8.71
C ASN A 75 -19.03 3.49 8.98
N ARG A 76 -19.13 2.17 9.22
CA ARG A 76 -17.96 1.32 9.43
C ARG A 76 -17.03 1.27 8.22
N LEU A 77 -17.59 1.17 7.01
CA LEU A 77 -16.81 1.14 5.77
C LEU A 77 -16.08 2.45 5.53
N GLU A 78 -16.72 3.59 5.74
CA GLU A 78 -16.07 4.91 5.59
C GLU A 78 -14.95 5.09 6.62
N ASN A 79 -15.14 4.66 7.87
CA ASN A 79 -14.09 4.70 8.88
C ASN A 79 -12.87 3.84 8.46
N LEU A 80 -13.10 2.58 8.05
CA LEU A 80 -12.03 1.69 7.58
C LEU A 80 -11.31 2.26 6.36
N LYS A 81 -12.06 2.80 5.40
CA LYS A 81 -11.50 3.45 4.21
C LYS A 81 -10.63 4.65 4.57
N SER A 82 -11.08 5.47 5.52
CA SER A 82 -10.29 6.61 6.02
C SER A 82 -9.01 6.17 6.72
N GLU A 83 -9.07 5.09 7.49
CA GLU A 83 -7.92 4.52 8.20
C GLU A 83 -6.88 3.96 7.22
N VAL A 84 -7.34 3.24 6.20
CA VAL A 84 -6.47 2.73 5.13
C VAL A 84 -5.85 3.88 4.34
N ALA A 85 -6.63 4.91 3.99
CA ALA A 85 -6.12 6.10 3.30
C ALA A 85 -5.03 6.80 4.12
N ARG A 86 -5.26 7.01 5.43
CA ARG A 86 -4.28 7.57 6.35
C ARG A 86 -3.01 6.71 6.43
N GLY A 87 -3.17 5.40 6.60
CA GLY A 87 -2.03 4.47 6.66
C GLY A 87 -1.21 4.48 5.37
N TYR A 88 -1.86 4.60 4.21
CA TYR A 88 -1.19 4.73 2.92
C TYR A 88 -0.43 6.06 2.80
N GLU A 89 -1.03 7.18 3.22
CA GLU A 89 -0.38 8.48 3.25
C GLU A 89 0.87 8.47 4.13
N ASP A 90 0.76 7.90 5.34
CA ASP A 90 1.89 7.83 6.28
C ASP A 90 3.01 6.92 5.76
N ALA A 91 2.67 5.78 5.17
CA ALA A 91 3.64 4.92 4.51
C ALA A 91 4.34 5.64 3.34
N ASN A 92 3.60 6.44 2.57
CA ASN A 92 4.17 7.19 1.46
C ASN A 92 5.09 8.32 1.94
N LYS A 93 4.73 9.03 3.01
CA LYS A 93 5.62 10.01 3.68
C LYS A 93 6.91 9.33 4.13
N LEU A 94 6.80 8.21 4.85
CA LEU A 94 7.96 7.46 5.34
C LEU A 94 8.87 6.98 4.19
N LYS A 95 8.27 6.57 3.07
CA LYS A 95 9.00 6.18 1.86
C LYS A 95 9.77 7.36 1.26
N ILE A 96 9.15 8.55 1.19
CA ILE A 96 9.80 9.77 0.71
C ILE A 96 10.94 10.17 1.63
N ASP A 97 10.72 10.16 2.95
CA ASP A 97 11.74 10.48 3.94
C ASP A 97 12.93 9.52 3.85
N LEU A 98 12.66 8.21 3.74
CA LEU A 98 13.70 7.20 3.54
C LEU A 98 14.48 7.44 2.25
N ALA A 99 13.80 7.76 1.15
CA ALA A 99 14.46 8.06 -0.12
C ALA A 99 15.34 9.32 -0.01
N GLN A 100 14.87 10.33 0.71
CA GLN A 100 15.63 11.56 0.97
C GLN A 100 16.86 11.26 1.83
N ASP A 101 16.72 10.50 2.91
CA ASP A 101 17.83 10.15 3.78
C ASP A 101 18.84 9.24 3.10
N LYS A 102 18.38 8.32 2.26
CA LYS A 102 19.25 7.53 1.38
C LYS A 102 20.03 8.43 0.42
N SER A 103 19.35 9.38 -0.23
CA SER A 103 20.01 10.36 -1.12
C SER A 103 21.03 11.21 -0.36
N LYS A 104 20.72 11.65 0.87
CA LYS A 104 21.70 12.34 1.72
C LYS A 104 22.90 11.43 1.97
N ILE A 105 22.71 10.19 2.41
CA ILE A 105 23.81 9.24 2.66
C ILE A 105 24.66 9.01 1.40
N ASP A 106 24.01 8.81 0.24
CA ASP A 106 24.69 8.58 -1.04
C ASP A 106 25.42 9.85 -1.52
N SER A 107 24.91 11.04 -1.21
CA SER A 107 25.55 12.32 -1.55
C SER A 107 26.77 12.64 -0.68
N HIS A 108 26.96 11.99 0.47
CA HIS A 108 28.14 12.23 1.29
C HIS A 108 29.36 11.56 0.62
N PRO A 109 30.30 12.35 0.08
CA PRO A 109 31.49 11.81 -0.59
C PRO A 109 32.43 11.09 0.39
N ASN A 110 32.17 11.18 1.70
CA ASN A 110 32.95 10.52 2.75
C ASN A 110 32.77 8.99 2.77
N ARG A 111 31.85 8.44 1.96
CA ARG A 111 31.90 7.04 1.54
C ARG A 111 32.59 6.94 0.18
N LEU A 112 33.82 7.43 0.08
CA LEU A 112 34.70 6.93 -0.98
C LEU A 112 34.70 5.41 -0.82
N LEU A 113 34.30 4.69 -1.87
CA LEU A 113 34.40 3.24 -1.84
C LEU A 113 35.86 2.93 -1.46
N PRO A 114 36.11 1.95 -0.57
CA PRO A 114 37.46 1.58 -0.17
C PRO A 114 38.41 1.41 -1.37
N ASP A 115 37.88 0.91 -2.49
CA ASP A 115 38.57 0.80 -3.78
C ASP A 115 38.97 2.16 -4.38
N THR A 116 38.07 3.15 -4.40
CA THR A 116 38.35 4.51 -4.88
C THR A 116 39.41 5.20 -4.02
N ALA A 117 39.30 5.08 -2.69
CA ALA A 117 40.28 5.65 -1.76
C ALA A 117 41.66 4.98 -1.91
N LEU A 118 41.70 3.66 -2.12
CA LEU A 118 42.94 2.93 -2.40
C LEU A 118 43.56 3.35 -3.74
N ALA A 119 42.76 3.51 -4.79
CA ALA A 119 43.23 3.98 -6.10
C ALA A 119 43.84 5.39 -6.00
N LEU A 120 43.17 6.33 -5.34
CA LEU A 120 43.70 7.67 -5.11
C LEU A 120 45.02 7.64 -4.31
N LEU A 121 45.10 6.80 -3.30
CA LEU A 121 46.32 6.63 -2.51
C LEU A 121 47.47 6.03 -3.33
N GLN A 122 47.18 5.10 -4.24
CA GLN A 122 48.16 4.55 -5.19
C GLN A 122 48.67 5.61 -6.15
N THR A 123 47.79 6.42 -6.75
CA THR A 123 48.18 7.53 -7.62
C THR A 123 49.05 8.54 -6.86
N ALA A 124 48.67 8.89 -5.63
CA ALA A 124 49.47 9.78 -4.80
C ALA A 124 50.83 9.18 -4.38
N ALA A 125 50.92 7.85 -4.22
CA ALA A 125 52.18 7.16 -3.95
C ALA A 125 53.10 7.19 -5.18
N ALA A 126 52.56 6.86 -6.36
CA ALA A 126 53.29 6.89 -7.63
C ALA A 126 53.79 8.30 -7.97
N SER A 127 52.96 9.33 -7.79
CA SER A 127 53.37 10.73 -8.03
C SER A 127 54.49 11.19 -7.10
N SER A 128 54.50 10.77 -5.82
CA SER A 128 55.61 11.06 -4.92
C SER A 128 56.88 10.25 -5.24
N GLU A 129 56.73 9.05 -5.78
CA GLU A 129 57.84 8.21 -6.22
C GLU A 129 58.52 8.83 -7.44
N GLU A 130 57.74 9.20 -8.46
CA GLU A 130 58.20 9.93 -9.65
C GLU A 130 58.89 11.26 -9.29
N SER A 131 58.31 12.04 -8.37
CA SER A 131 58.95 13.28 -7.89
C SER A 131 60.32 13.01 -7.24
N SER A 132 60.44 11.91 -6.47
CA SER A 132 61.73 11.52 -5.88
C SER A 132 62.74 11.04 -6.93
N GLU A 133 62.27 10.35 -7.97
CA GLU A 133 63.11 9.89 -9.09
C GLU A 133 63.61 11.07 -9.92
N GLN A 134 62.77 12.10 -10.14
CA GLN A 134 63.19 13.31 -10.83
C GLN A 134 64.35 14.02 -10.11
N PHE A 135 64.32 14.10 -8.78
CA PHE A 135 65.45 14.63 -8.01
C PHE A 135 66.69 13.74 -8.11
N ALA A 136 66.54 12.42 -8.16
CA ALA A 136 67.65 11.49 -8.35
C ALA A 136 68.28 11.62 -9.74
N GLU A 137 67.47 11.74 -10.79
CA GLU A 137 67.93 11.96 -12.17
C GLU A 137 68.67 13.29 -12.30
N GLN A 138 68.11 14.38 -11.75
CA GLN A 138 68.77 15.69 -11.75
C GLN A 138 70.13 15.65 -11.04
N PHE A 139 70.27 14.86 -9.97
CA PHE A 139 71.54 14.68 -9.29
C PHE A 139 72.54 13.90 -10.16
N CYS A 140 72.12 12.80 -10.80
CA CYS A 140 72.96 12.02 -11.73
C CYS A 140 73.43 12.85 -12.94
N ASP A 141 72.58 13.76 -13.42
CA ASP A 141 72.89 14.70 -14.50
C ASP A 141 73.78 15.89 -14.06
N ASN A 142 74.19 15.94 -12.78
CA ASN A 142 74.91 17.06 -12.16
C ASN A 142 74.16 18.41 -12.24
N LYS A 143 72.83 18.40 -12.32
CA LYS A 143 71.99 19.63 -12.38
C LYS A 143 71.74 20.25 -11.01
N ILE A 144 71.93 19.50 -9.93
CA ILE A 144 71.74 19.95 -8.53
C ILE A 144 72.94 19.55 -7.67
N SER A 145 73.23 20.32 -6.61
CA SER A 145 74.31 20.04 -5.66
C SER A 145 73.93 18.93 -4.68
N VAL A 146 74.93 18.33 -4.02
CA VAL A 146 74.73 17.27 -3.01
C VAL A 146 73.84 17.76 -1.86
N ASP A 147 74.09 18.95 -1.33
CA ASP A 147 73.30 19.51 -0.22
C ASP A 147 71.84 19.74 -0.64
N SER A 148 71.62 20.30 -1.84
CA SER A 148 70.28 20.52 -2.39
C SER A 148 69.55 19.21 -2.68
N PHE A 149 70.26 18.16 -3.09
CA PHE A 149 69.70 16.84 -3.31
C PHE A 149 69.20 16.25 -1.98
N LEU A 150 70.04 16.26 -0.93
CA LEU A 150 69.67 15.70 0.37
C LEU A 150 68.48 16.41 1.01
N GLU A 151 68.41 17.74 0.89
CA GLU A 151 67.32 18.56 1.44
C GLU A 151 65.97 18.24 0.77
N ASN A 152 65.94 18.00 -0.54
CA ASN A 152 64.70 17.81 -1.30
C ASN A 152 64.31 16.34 -1.50
N TYR A 153 65.29 15.45 -1.71
CA TYR A 153 65.04 14.04 -1.99
C TYR A 153 64.55 13.27 -0.76
N LEU A 154 65.21 13.44 0.39
CA LEU A 154 64.91 12.64 1.60
C LEU A 154 63.46 12.84 2.09
N PRO A 155 62.91 14.06 2.17
CA PRO A 155 61.51 14.26 2.58
C PRO A 155 60.52 13.60 1.60
N VAL A 156 60.73 13.80 0.30
CA VAL A 156 59.82 13.27 -0.75
C VAL A 156 59.88 11.74 -0.78
N ARG A 157 61.08 11.15 -0.68
CA ARG A 157 61.26 9.69 -0.64
C ARG A 157 60.65 9.07 0.62
N THR A 158 60.75 9.75 1.76
CA THR A 158 60.12 9.31 3.01
C THR A 158 58.58 9.29 2.87
N VAL A 159 58.00 10.34 2.28
CA VAL A 159 56.56 10.39 2.00
C VAL A 159 56.12 9.29 1.03
N ALA A 160 56.89 9.02 -0.02
CA ALA A 160 56.61 7.95 -0.97
C ALA A 160 56.57 6.58 -0.27
N HIS A 161 57.58 6.25 0.55
CA HIS A 161 57.60 5.00 1.32
C HIS A 161 56.45 4.90 2.32
N LEU A 162 56.12 5.98 3.03
CA LEU A 162 54.96 6.01 3.94
C LEU A 162 53.65 5.74 3.19
N ARG A 163 53.45 6.35 2.01
CA ARG A 163 52.25 6.11 1.19
C ARG A 163 52.21 4.68 0.69
N GLN A 164 53.32 4.12 0.21
CA GLN A 164 53.42 2.71 -0.21
C GLN A 164 53.06 1.73 0.92
N VAL A 165 53.54 1.98 2.15
CA VAL A 165 53.17 1.18 3.33
C VAL A 165 51.66 1.30 3.62
N LYS A 166 51.10 2.51 3.55
CA LYS A 166 49.66 2.73 3.74
C LYS A 166 48.82 2.02 2.67
N VAL A 167 49.23 2.01 1.40
CA VAL A 167 48.58 1.24 0.33
C VAL A 167 48.58 -0.25 0.66
N LYS A 168 49.74 -0.81 1.03
CA LYS A 168 49.88 -2.23 1.38
C LYS A 168 48.97 -2.61 2.54
N LYS A 169 48.96 -1.78 3.60
CA LYS A 169 48.11 -2.03 4.78
C LYS A 169 46.63 -1.90 4.45
N MET A 170 46.23 -0.91 3.65
CA MET A 170 44.84 -0.75 3.23
C MET A 170 44.36 -1.94 2.40
N ARG A 171 45.19 -2.44 1.47
CA ARG A 171 44.90 -3.65 0.70
C ARG A 171 44.76 -4.89 1.58
N GLU A 172 45.64 -5.05 2.57
CA GLU A 172 45.56 -6.13 3.55
C GLU A 172 44.26 -6.07 4.37
N LEU A 173 43.87 -4.88 4.84
CA LEU A 173 42.62 -4.68 5.58
C LEU A 173 41.39 -4.97 4.74
N MET A 174 41.39 -4.57 3.46
CA MET A 174 40.30 -4.87 2.53
C MET A 174 40.18 -6.37 2.29
N ASN A 175 41.29 -7.06 2.04
CA ASN A 175 41.31 -8.51 1.83
C ASN A 175 40.94 -9.31 3.10
N SER A 176 41.33 -8.80 4.28
CA SER A 176 41.02 -9.44 5.58
C SER A 176 39.58 -9.15 6.05
N GLY A 177 39.02 -8.01 5.65
CA GLY A 177 37.64 -7.61 5.97
C GLY A 177 36.57 -8.46 5.28
N LEU A 178 36.88 -9.03 4.12
CA LEU A 178 36.01 -9.97 3.39
C LEU A 178 35.82 -11.32 4.09
N SER A 179 36.62 -11.66 5.11
CA SER A 179 36.45 -12.88 5.92
C SER A 179 35.72 -12.69 7.25
N ARG A 180 35.31 -11.47 7.64
CA ARG A 180 34.69 -11.21 8.96
C ARG A 180 33.21 -10.83 8.96
N THR A 181 32.52 -10.92 7.83
CA THR A 181 31.06 -10.80 7.80
C THR A 181 30.42 -12.12 7.37
N VAL A 182 30.49 -13.13 8.24
CA VAL A 182 29.39 -14.11 8.31
C VAL A 182 28.26 -13.39 9.03
N ALA A 183 27.55 -12.53 8.31
CA ALA A 183 26.24 -12.10 8.77
C ALA A 183 25.33 -13.35 8.72
N PRO A 184 24.64 -13.72 9.80
CA PRO A 184 23.60 -14.73 9.70
C PRO A 184 22.57 -14.21 8.71
N ASN A 185 22.38 -14.95 7.61
CA ASN A 185 21.33 -14.68 6.64
C ASN A 185 20.03 -14.39 7.40
N PRO A 186 19.32 -13.28 7.14
CA PRO A 186 17.96 -13.16 7.63
C PRO A 186 17.14 -14.31 7.04
N PRO A 187 16.25 -14.95 7.82
CA PRO A 187 15.37 -15.97 7.28
C PRO A 187 14.60 -15.36 6.12
N SER A 188 14.72 -16.01 4.96
CA SER A 188 13.95 -15.71 3.77
C SER A 188 12.50 -15.50 4.19
N THR A 189 11.97 -14.29 3.99
CA THR A 189 10.53 -14.05 4.05
C THR A 189 9.90 -15.02 3.08
N ASN A 190 9.23 -16.04 3.63
CA ASN A 190 8.33 -16.91 2.88
C ASN A 190 7.43 -16.02 2.06
N SER A 191 7.71 -15.95 0.75
CA SER A 191 6.70 -15.64 -0.24
C SER A 191 5.54 -16.58 0.02
N TYR A 192 4.40 -16.03 0.43
CA TYR A 192 3.15 -16.78 0.45
C TYR A 192 2.83 -17.17 -0.99
N SER A 193 3.36 -18.32 -1.39
CA SER A 193 2.91 -19.06 -2.56
C SER A 193 1.51 -19.55 -2.22
N CYS A 194 0.49 -18.89 -2.78
CA CYS A 194 -0.87 -19.41 -2.75
C CYS A 194 -0.87 -20.80 -3.40
N PRO A 195 -1.39 -21.84 -2.74
CA PRO A 195 -1.53 -23.15 -3.36
C PRO A 195 -2.60 -23.05 -4.44
N THR A 196 -2.19 -23.19 -5.69
CA THR A 196 -3.07 -23.56 -6.79
C THR A 196 -3.68 -24.91 -6.49
N GLY A 197 -4.99 -24.95 -6.29
CA GLY A 197 -5.74 -26.18 -6.20
C GLY A 197 -6.86 -26.10 -5.19
N LEU A 198 -8.02 -25.57 -5.62
CA LEU A 198 -9.35 -26.00 -5.22
C LEU A 198 -10.37 -25.20 -6.04
N SER A 199 -10.82 -25.85 -7.10
CA SER A 199 -12.01 -25.52 -7.89
C SER A 199 -13.25 -25.52 -7.00
N ASN A 200 -13.72 -24.34 -6.59
CA ASN A 200 -15.13 -23.94 -6.45
C ASN A 200 -15.25 -22.71 -5.53
N LEU A 201 -15.27 -21.51 -6.11
CA LEU A 201 -15.84 -20.31 -5.47
C LEU A 201 -16.86 -19.64 -6.42
N PRO A 202 -18.02 -19.17 -5.92
CA PRO A 202 -19.18 -18.80 -6.75
C PRO A 202 -19.19 -17.33 -7.19
N TYR A 203 -18.03 -16.70 -7.40
CA TYR A 203 -17.98 -15.30 -7.86
C TYR A 203 -17.10 -15.16 -9.11
N PRO A 204 -17.53 -14.37 -10.12
CA PRO A 204 -16.78 -14.20 -11.35
C PRO A 204 -15.53 -13.34 -11.10
N THR A 205 -14.35 -13.94 -11.19
CA THR A 205 -13.07 -13.24 -11.22
C THR A 205 -12.89 -12.61 -12.61
N GLY A 206 -13.43 -11.41 -12.80
CA GLY A 206 -13.08 -10.56 -13.92
C GLY A 206 -11.68 -9.97 -13.73
N ASN A 207 -10.88 -9.96 -14.80
CA ASN A 207 -9.57 -9.28 -14.85
C ASN A 207 -9.72 -7.77 -14.61
N PHE A 208 -9.70 -7.35 -13.35
CA PHE A 208 -9.47 -5.95 -12.99
C PHE A 208 -7.96 -5.74 -12.86
N SER A 209 -7.34 -5.23 -13.93
CA SER A 209 -6.02 -4.61 -13.86
C SER A 209 -6.09 -3.42 -12.89
N MET A 210 -5.55 -3.57 -11.68
CA MET A 210 -5.27 -2.40 -10.84
C MET A 210 -4.24 -1.50 -11.53
N PRO A 211 -4.42 -0.17 -11.52
CA PRO A 211 -3.44 0.74 -12.10
C PRO A 211 -2.15 0.68 -11.28
N GLN A 212 -1.09 0.14 -11.90
CA GLN A 212 0.27 0.16 -11.35
C GLN A 212 0.78 1.61 -11.33
N PRO A 213 1.39 2.08 -10.23
CA PRO A 213 1.98 3.41 -10.18
C PRO A 213 3.16 3.53 -11.16
N ALA A 214 3.14 4.60 -11.97
CA ALA A 214 4.16 4.89 -12.95
C ALA A 214 5.55 4.99 -12.29
N MET A 215 6.47 4.15 -12.75
CA MET A 215 7.89 4.25 -12.42
C MET A 215 8.47 5.44 -13.17
N TYR A 216 8.86 6.50 -12.46
CA TYR A 216 9.61 7.60 -13.06
C TYR A 216 11.05 7.16 -13.38
N PRO A 217 11.59 7.47 -14.56
CA PRO A 217 12.95 7.15 -14.93
C PRO A 217 13.96 8.05 -14.21
N ARG A 218 15.16 7.49 -14.09
CA ARG A 218 16.32 7.96 -13.33
C ARG A 218 16.98 9.20 -13.94
#